data_AF-A0A8C5KSW7-F1
#
_entry.id   AF-A0A8C5KSW7-F1
#
_cell.length_a   1.000
_cell.length_b   1.000
_cell.length_c   1.000
_cell.angle_alpha   90.00
_cell.angle_beta   90.00
_cell.angle_gamma   90.00
#
_symmetry.space_group_name_H-M   'P 1'
#
loop_
_entity.id
_entity.type
_entity.pdbx_description
1 polymer ?
#
loop_
_entity_poly.entity_id
_entity_poly.type
_entity_poly.pdbx_seq_one_letter_code
_entity_poly.pdbx_strand_id
1 'polypeptide(L)'
;HYRYVGKTKYHRGTMIPSEAPLLHNQVKLVDPVDRKPTDIEWRFTEAGERVRVSMRSGRIIPKPEFPRSDGIVPETWTDGPKDTSVEDALERTYVPRLKTLEEEVMEAMGIQETRRHRKVYWY
;
A
#
# COMPACT_ATOMS: atom_id res chain seq x y z
N HIS A 1 31.82 -0.60 -5.44
CA HIS A 1 31.92 0.88 -5.61
C HIS A 1 32.02 1.49 -4.21
N TYR A 2 32.90 2.46 -3.97
CA TYR A 2 33.09 3.10 -2.66
C TYR A 2 32.86 4.60 -2.78
N ARG A 3 32.29 5.22 -1.75
CA ARG A 3 32.10 6.68 -1.70
C ARG A 3 32.42 7.22 -0.31
N TYR A 4 32.89 8.46 -0.23
CA TYR A 4 33.04 9.18 1.03
C TYR A 4 31.73 9.88 1.39
N VAL A 5 31.23 9.69 2.61
CA VAL A 5 30.03 10.33 3.15
C VAL A 5 30.41 11.22 4.33
N GLY A 6 29.66 12.32 4.54
CA GLY A 6 29.90 13.26 5.64
C GLY A 6 31.16 14.13 5.45
N LYS A 7 31.62 14.30 4.21
CA LYS A 7 32.76 15.17 3.89
C LYS A 7 32.40 16.64 4.16
N THR A 8 33.28 17.36 4.84
CA THR A 8 33.20 18.81 5.06
C THR A 8 34.48 19.48 4.56
N LYS A 9 34.59 20.81 4.71
CA LYS A 9 35.81 21.56 4.36
C LYS A 9 37.03 21.10 5.17
N TYR A 10 36.80 20.68 6.42
CA TYR A 10 37.86 20.35 7.39
C TYR A 10 37.99 18.84 7.66
N HIS A 11 37.02 18.03 7.23
CA HIS A 11 37.01 16.59 7.43
C HIS A 11 36.78 15.85 6.12
N ARG A 12 37.63 14.87 5.80
CA ARG A 12 37.56 14.13 4.53
C ARG A 12 36.34 13.20 4.42
N GLY A 13 35.66 12.93 5.53
CA GLY A 13 34.51 12.02 5.62
C GLY A 13 34.92 10.57 5.77
N THR A 14 33.93 9.69 5.92
CA THR A 14 34.12 8.25 6.09
C THR A 14 33.88 7.54 4.76
N MET A 15 34.82 6.67 4.37
CA MET A 15 34.67 5.85 3.17
C MET A 15 33.75 4.66 3.46
N ILE A 16 32.66 4.55 2.70
CA ILE A 16 31.69 3.45 2.82
C ILE A 16 31.50 2.74 1.46
N PRO A 17 31.28 1.42 1.46
CA PRO A 17 30.83 0.74 0.25
C PRO A 17 29.45 1.26 -0.17
N SER A 18 29.24 1.33 -1.48
CA SER A 18 27.98 1.72 -2.09
C SER A 18 27.63 0.68 -3.15
N GLU A 19 26.40 0.19 -3.08
CA GLU A 19 25.84 -0.73 -4.06
C GLU A 19 25.73 -0.06 -5.44
N ALA A 20 25.75 -0.87 -6.50
CA ALA A 20 25.53 -0.45 -7.87
C ALA A 20 24.38 -1.27 -8.47
N PRO A 21 23.51 -0.67 -9.29
CA PRO A 21 22.38 -1.39 -9.86
C PRO A 21 22.85 -2.48 -10.84
N LEU A 22 22.11 -3.58 -10.87
CA LEU A 22 22.27 -4.66 -11.85
C LEU A 22 21.02 -4.74 -12.72
N LEU A 23 21.20 -5.15 -13.97
CA LEU A 23 20.10 -5.42 -14.90
C LEU A 23 19.41 -6.75 -14.55
N HIS A 24 18.14 -6.89 -14.91
CA HIS A 24 17.35 -8.09 -14.62
C HIS A 24 17.94 -9.38 -15.23
N ASN A 25 18.72 -9.29 -16.31
CA ASN A 25 19.40 -10.43 -16.94
C ASN A 25 20.75 -10.79 -16.27
N GLN A 26 21.23 -9.95 -15.35
CA GLN A 26 22.44 -10.17 -14.54
C GLN A 26 22.11 -10.81 -13.19
N VAL A 27 20.83 -11.03 -12.89
CA VAL A 27 20.35 -11.65 -11.65
C VAL A 27 19.37 -12.78 -12.00
N LYS A 28 19.34 -13.82 -11.16
CA LYS A 28 18.35 -14.90 -11.26
C LYS A 28 17.71 -15.17 -9.91
N LEU A 29 16.47 -15.65 -9.93
CA LEU A 29 15.82 -16.15 -8.73
C LEU A 29 16.46 -17.47 -8.30
N VAL A 30 16.35 -17.78 -7.02
CA VAL A 30 16.95 -18.97 -6.41
C VAL A 30 15.84 -19.95 -6.04
N ASP A 31 16.03 -21.22 -6.38
CA ASP A 31 15.11 -22.28 -6.00
C ASP A 31 15.19 -22.53 -4.48
N PRO A 32 14.05 -22.53 -3.76
CA PRO A 32 14.04 -22.72 -2.31
C PRO A 32 14.50 -24.12 -1.86
N VAL A 33 14.48 -25.12 -2.74
CA VAL A 33 14.85 -26.51 -2.40
C VAL A 33 16.36 -26.70 -2.31
N ASP A 34 17.09 -26.28 -3.33
CA ASP A 34 18.51 -26.57 -3.47
C ASP A 34 19.40 -25.33 -3.52
N ARG A 35 18.81 -24.13 -3.35
CA ARG A 35 19.49 -22.83 -3.36
C ARG A 35 20.30 -22.55 -4.64
N LYS A 36 19.91 -23.17 -5.76
CA LYS A 36 20.54 -22.94 -7.08
C LYS A 36 19.71 -21.95 -7.91
N PRO A 37 20.34 -21.22 -8.85
CA PRO A 37 19.63 -20.30 -9.72
C PRO A 37 18.62 -21.04 -10.61
N THR A 38 17.45 -20.45 -10.80
CA THR A 38 16.36 -20.99 -11.63
C THR A 38 15.65 -19.88 -12.39
N ASP A 39 15.13 -20.24 -13.56
CA ASP A 39 14.11 -19.44 -14.24
C ASP A 39 12.73 -19.76 -13.64
N ILE A 40 11.78 -18.85 -13.86
CA ILE A 40 10.42 -18.97 -13.33
C ILE A 40 9.38 -18.88 -14.42
N GLU A 41 8.24 -19.50 -14.15
CA GLU A 41 7.02 -19.33 -14.92
C GLU A 41 5.89 -18.85 -13.99
N TRP A 42 4.95 -18.09 -14.55
CA TRP A 42 3.74 -17.70 -13.84
C TRP A 42 2.67 -18.74 -14.06
N ARG A 43 2.09 -19.27 -12.97
CA ARG A 43 0.96 -20.21 -13.00
C ARG A 43 -0.14 -19.73 -12.05
N PHE A 44 -1.30 -20.36 -12.14
CA PHE A 44 -2.41 -20.14 -11.23
C PHE A 44 -2.60 -21.38 -10.35
N THR A 45 -2.86 -21.17 -9.07
CA THR A 45 -3.30 -22.24 -8.16
C THR A 45 -4.76 -22.59 -8.45
N GLU A 46 -5.23 -23.71 -7.89
CA GLU A 46 -6.65 -24.11 -7.98
C GLU A 46 -7.58 -23.07 -7.32
N ALA A 47 -7.08 -22.32 -6.35
CA ALA A 47 -7.77 -21.19 -5.72
C ALA A 47 -7.80 -19.92 -6.59
N GLY A 48 -7.17 -19.93 -7.78
CA GLY A 48 -7.11 -18.78 -8.69
C GLY A 48 -6.00 -17.77 -8.37
N GLU A 49 -5.09 -18.07 -7.44
CA GLU A 49 -4.00 -17.17 -7.09
C GLU A 49 -2.84 -17.28 -8.09
N ARG A 50 -2.35 -16.13 -8.58
CA ARG A 50 -1.21 -16.08 -9.49
C ARG A 50 0.10 -16.22 -8.71
N VAL A 51 0.83 -17.31 -8.98
CA VAL A 51 2.07 -17.67 -8.28
C VAL A 51 3.25 -17.81 -9.24
N ARG A 52 4.47 -17.64 -8.71
CA ARG A 52 5.72 -17.91 -9.42
C ARG A 52 6.16 -19.33 -9.14
N VAL A 53 6.41 -20.11 -10.18
CA VAL A 53 6.83 -21.52 -10.05
C VAL A 53 8.24 -21.66 -10.61
N SER A 54 9.11 -22.33 -9.86
CA SER A 54 10.46 -22.69 -10.29
C SER A 54 10.40 -23.71 -11.41
N MET A 55 11.06 -23.44 -12.54
CA MET A 55 11.20 -24.42 -13.63
C MET A 55 12.12 -25.60 -13.26
N ARG A 56 12.88 -25.48 -12.17
CA ARG A 56 13.86 -26.49 -11.74
C ARG A 56 13.23 -27.58 -10.86
N SER A 57 12.45 -27.19 -9.85
CA SER A 57 11.83 -28.12 -8.89
C SER A 57 10.30 -28.17 -8.96
N GLY A 58 9.67 -27.29 -9.75
CA GLY A 58 8.22 -27.12 -9.78
C GLY A 58 7.64 -26.49 -8.52
N ARG A 59 8.48 -26.01 -7.59
CA ARG A 59 8.00 -25.39 -6.34
C ARG A 59 7.58 -23.94 -6.53
N ILE A 60 6.58 -23.53 -5.75
CA ILE A 60 6.15 -22.14 -5.67
C ILE A 60 7.21 -21.32 -4.93
N ILE A 61 7.59 -20.18 -5.51
CA ILE A 61 8.47 -19.18 -4.90
C ILE A 61 7.58 -18.05 -4.34
N PRO A 62 7.30 -18.04 -3.03
CA PRO A 62 6.39 -17.06 -2.43
C PRO A 62 6.92 -15.64 -2.58
N LYS A 63 6.02 -14.65 -2.59
CA LYS A 63 6.42 -13.24 -2.52
C LYS A 63 7.06 -13.01 -1.15
N PRO A 64 8.29 -12.48 -1.08
CA PRO A 64 8.90 -12.16 0.20
C PRO A 64 8.10 -11.06 0.89
N GLU A 65 7.93 -11.20 2.21
CA GLU A 65 7.42 -10.11 3.02
C GLU A 65 8.45 -8.98 3.02
N PHE A 66 7.98 -7.78 2.74
CA PHE A 66 8.81 -6.58 2.72
C PHE A 66 8.08 -5.50 3.50
N PRO A 67 8.77 -4.75 4.39
CA PRO A 67 8.13 -3.70 5.15
C PRO A 67 7.49 -2.69 4.22
N ARG A 68 6.36 -2.14 4.65
CA ARG A 68 5.65 -1.09 3.91
C ARG A 68 6.52 0.16 3.84
N SER A 69 6.33 0.94 2.77
CA SER A 69 7.09 2.19 2.56
C SER A 69 6.77 3.29 3.58
N ASP A 70 5.61 3.22 4.24
CA ASP A 70 5.23 4.13 5.32
C ASP A 70 5.95 3.82 6.65
N GLY A 71 6.66 2.69 6.74
CA GLY A 71 7.38 2.26 7.94
C GLY A 71 6.47 1.78 9.07
N ILE A 72 5.17 1.66 8.85
CA ILE A 72 4.20 1.23 9.85
C ILE A 72 4.13 -0.29 9.83
N VAL A 73 4.22 -0.89 11.02
CA VAL A 73 4.01 -2.32 11.27
C VAL A 73 2.63 -2.47 11.92
N PRO A 74 1.59 -2.92 11.19
CA PRO A 74 0.22 -2.98 11.69
C PRO A 74 0.07 -3.79 12.97
N GLU A 75 0.85 -4.87 13.12
CA GLU A 75 0.80 -5.78 14.27
C GLU A 75 1.22 -5.11 15.60
N THR A 76 1.94 -3.99 15.51
CA THR A 76 2.40 -3.20 16.67
C THR A 76 1.74 -1.84 16.72
N TRP A 77 0.70 -1.60 15.91
CA TRP A 77 0.00 -0.33 15.89
C TRP A 77 -0.76 -0.10 17.21
N THR A 78 -0.71 1.14 17.71
CA THR A 78 -1.49 1.56 18.87
C THR A 78 -2.23 2.83 18.50
N ASP A 79 -3.56 2.81 18.67
CA ASP A 79 -4.41 3.95 18.34
C ASP A 79 -4.06 5.16 19.22
N GLY A 80 -3.80 6.28 18.55
CA GLY A 80 -3.60 7.57 19.19
C GLY A 80 -4.93 8.23 19.57
N PRO A 81 -4.87 9.40 20.23
CA PRO A 81 -6.06 10.10 20.72
C PRO A 81 -6.99 10.65 19.62
N LYS A 82 -6.57 10.59 18.34
CA LYS A 82 -7.34 11.05 17.18
C LYS A 82 -7.57 9.93 16.16
N ASP A 83 -7.16 8.71 16.49
CA ASP A 83 -7.40 7.55 15.64
C ASP A 83 -8.76 6.95 16.02
N THR A 84 -9.57 6.63 15.01
CA THR A 84 -10.90 6.04 15.21
C THR A 84 -10.75 4.53 15.40
N SER A 85 -11.52 3.97 16.33
CA SER A 85 -11.53 2.52 16.58
C SER A 85 -11.97 1.74 15.35
N VAL A 86 -11.58 0.46 15.27
CA VAL A 86 -12.01 -0.43 14.19
C VAL A 86 -13.53 -0.65 14.23
N GLU A 87 -14.13 -0.70 15.42
CA GLU A 87 -15.56 -0.92 15.57
C GLU A 87 -16.37 0.25 15.00
N ASP A 88 -16.01 1.48 15.36
CA ASP A 88 -16.71 2.68 14.90
C ASP A 88 -16.51 2.91 13.39
N ALA A 89 -15.31 2.62 12.87
CA ALA A 89 -14.99 2.80 11.46
C ALA A 89 -15.71 1.80 10.53
N LEU A 90 -15.99 0.60 11.02
CA LEU A 90 -16.69 -0.45 10.26
C LEU A 90 -18.22 -0.46 10.52
N GLU A 91 -18.71 0.39 11.43
CA GLU A 91 -20.13 0.48 11.71
C GLU A 91 -20.91 0.89 10.45
N ARG A 92 -21.89 0.05 10.06
CA ARG A 92 -22.76 0.34 8.93
C ARG A 92 -23.89 1.28 9.35
N THR A 93 -23.62 2.58 9.27
CA THR A 93 -24.60 3.63 9.59
C THR A 93 -25.40 4.12 8.38
N TYR A 94 -24.92 3.87 7.16
CA TYR A 94 -25.60 4.34 5.94
C TYR A 94 -26.91 3.59 5.67
N VAL A 95 -27.99 4.36 5.55
CA VAL A 95 -29.33 3.90 5.14
C VAL A 95 -29.63 4.47 3.74
N PRO A 96 -29.75 3.63 2.69
CA PRO A 96 -30.09 4.11 1.35
C PRO A 96 -31.46 4.81 1.35
N ARG A 97 -31.48 6.08 0.93
CA ARG A 97 -32.68 6.92 0.86
C ARG A 97 -32.69 7.73 -0.43
N LEU A 98 -33.88 8.15 -0.85
CA LEU A 98 -34.06 9.07 -1.99
C LEU A 98 -34.06 10.53 -1.52
N LYS A 99 -33.04 10.91 -0.74
CA LYS A 99 -32.78 12.28 -0.28
C LYS A 99 -31.32 12.62 -0.52
N THR A 100 -31.02 13.90 -0.73
CA THR A 100 -29.62 14.34 -0.75
C THR A 100 -29.08 14.47 0.67
N LEU A 101 -27.76 14.55 0.81
CA LEU A 101 -27.12 14.77 2.12
C LEU A 101 -27.60 16.08 2.73
N GLU A 102 -27.71 17.14 1.93
CA GLU A 102 -28.15 18.46 2.37
C GLU A 102 -29.56 18.43 2.95
N GLU A 103 -30.49 17.73 2.27
CA GLU A 103 -31.86 17.58 2.73
C GLU A 103 -31.93 16.81 4.05
N GLU A 104 -31.21 15.68 4.17
CA GLU A 104 -31.20 14.85 5.36
C GLU A 104 -30.57 15.57 6.57
N VAL A 105 -29.49 16.32 6.36
CA VAL A 105 -28.84 17.12 7.41
C VAL A 105 -29.71 18.29 7.84
N MET A 106 -30.38 18.99 6.91
CA MET A 106 -31.32 20.05 7.26
C MET A 106 -32.46 19.52 8.14
N GLU A 107 -33.04 18.38 7.77
CA GLU A 107 -34.08 17.72 8.57
C GLU A 107 -33.55 17.28 9.95
N ALA A 108 -32.38 16.65 10.01
CA ALA A 108 -31.78 16.18 11.26
C ALA A 108 -31.42 17.32 12.22
N MET A 109 -30.98 18.46 11.69
CA MET A 109 -30.67 19.66 12.48
C MET A 109 -31.93 20.52 12.78
N GLY A 110 -33.11 20.13 12.30
CA GLY A 110 -34.36 20.89 12.48
C GLY A 110 -34.38 22.23 11.74
N ILE A 111 -33.56 22.39 10.70
CA ILE A 111 -33.49 23.61 9.90
C ILE A 111 -34.65 23.62 8.90
N GLN A 112 -35.44 24.70 8.92
CA GLN A 112 -36.58 24.89 8.00
C GLN A 112 -36.32 26.06 7.06
N GLU A 113 -36.30 25.80 5.76
CA GLU A 113 -36.22 26.83 4.72
C GLU A 113 -37.58 27.01 4.05
N THR A 114 -38.19 28.18 4.27
CA THR A 114 -39.51 28.51 3.70
C THR A 114 -39.41 29.15 2.32
N ARG A 115 -38.24 29.69 1.95
CA ARG A 115 -38.00 30.32 0.66
C ARG A 115 -37.79 29.25 -0.42
N ARG A 116 -38.21 29.56 -1.65
CA ARG A 116 -37.95 28.70 -2.83
C ARG A 116 -36.92 29.34 -3.75
N HIS A 117 -36.00 28.53 -4.26
CA HIS A 117 -35.01 28.98 -5.24
C HIS A 117 -35.72 29.51 -6.50
N ARG A 118 -35.31 30.69 -6.98
CA ARG A 118 -35.89 31.31 -8.17
C ARG A 118 -35.28 30.70 -9.43
N LYS A 119 -36.01 30.76 -10.53
CA LYS A 119 -35.50 30.27 -11.83
C LYS A 119 -34.25 31.05 -12.24
N VAL A 120 -33.20 30.32 -12.63
CA VAL A 120 -31.94 30.87 -13.18
C VAL A 120 -31.67 30.24 -14.55
N TYR A 121 -30.90 30.92 -15.39
CA TYR A 121 -30.49 30.43 -16.71
C TYR A 121 -29.01 30.03 -16.68
N TRP A 122 -28.69 28.90 -17.31
CA TRP A 122 -27.32 28.40 -17.48
C TRP A 122 -27.02 28.38 -18.98
N TYR A 123 -25.88 28.92 -19.39
CA TYR A 123 -25.44 29.04 -20.78
C TYR A 123 -23.99 28.59 -20.93
#